data_AF-A0A0F9IP82-F1
#
_entry.id   AF-A0A0F9IP82-F1
#
_cell.length_a   1.000
_cell.length_b   1.000
_cell.length_c   1.000
_cell.angle_alpha   90.00
_cell.angle_beta   90.00
_cell.angle_gamma   90.00
#
_symmetry.space_group_name_H-M   'P 1'
#
loop_
_entity.id
_entity.type
_entity.pdbx_description
1 polymer ?
#
loop_
_entity_poly.entity_id
_entity_poly.type
_entity_poly.pdbx_seq_one_letter_code
_entity_poly.pdbx_strand_id
1 'polypeptide(L)'
;MSKCICKGNWRSIVNETEHLLDRRFRDNKGEEYSFFGIVHGSDDYYYGMWRRKDRELTLLSCVGSIDGHGYVLQEENDEQT
;
A
#
# COMPACT_ATOMS: atom_id res chain seq x y z
N MET A 1 -14.83 23.83 10.63
CA MET A 1 -15.29 22.64 9.90
C MET A 1 -14.21 22.27 8.89
N SER A 2 -13.44 21.22 9.17
CA SER A 2 -12.34 20.79 8.30
C SER A 2 -12.91 20.19 7.01
N LYS A 3 -12.73 20.89 5.89
CA LYS A 3 -13.02 20.35 4.55
C LYS A 3 -12.10 19.15 4.34
N CYS A 4 -12.68 17.95 4.24
CA CYS A 4 -11.96 16.81 3.69
C CYS A 4 -11.57 17.17 2.25
N ILE A 5 -10.26 17.25 1.97
CA ILE A 5 -9.75 17.53 0.62
C ILE A 5 -9.70 16.18 -0.11
N CYS A 6 -10.86 15.63 -0.44
CA CYS A 6 -10.97 14.52 -1.40
C CYS A 6 -10.74 15.08 -2.81
N LYS A 7 -9.52 15.53 -3.12
CA LYS A 7 -9.09 15.67 -4.51
C LYS A 7 -8.79 14.25 -5.02
N GLY A 8 -9.85 13.46 -5.19
CA GLY A 8 -9.79 12.13 -5.77
C GLY A 8 -9.22 12.21 -7.17
N ASN A 9 -7.92 12.01 -7.29
CA ASN A 9 -7.32 11.65 -8.56
C ASN A 9 -6.77 10.25 -8.40
N TRP A 10 -7.66 9.26 -8.42
CA TRP A 10 -7.29 7.84 -8.38
C TRP A 10 -6.20 7.53 -9.41
N ARG A 11 -6.20 8.22 -10.56
CA ARG A 11 -5.14 8.13 -11.58
C ARG A 11 -3.78 8.61 -11.08
N SER A 12 -3.73 9.69 -10.29
CA SER A 12 -2.48 10.13 -9.65
C SER A 12 -1.99 9.08 -8.66
N ILE A 13 -2.87 8.58 -7.79
CA ILE A 13 -2.50 7.59 -6.77
C ILE A 13 -1.99 6.31 -7.46
N VAL A 14 -2.68 5.83 -8.50
CA VAL A 14 -2.24 4.68 -9.28
C VAL A 14 -0.89 4.97 -9.93
N ASN A 15 -0.71 6.10 -10.61
CA ASN A 15 0.56 6.45 -11.26
C ASN A 15 1.73 6.57 -10.26
N GLU A 16 1.47 7.06 -9.05
CA GLU A 16 2.45 7.13 -7.97
C GLU A 16 2.78 5.77 -7.38
N THR A 17 1.84 4.82 -7.38
CA THR A 17 2.00 3.52 -6.70
C THR A 17 2.20 2.33 -7.62
N GLU A 18 2.05 2.49 -8.94
CA GLU A 18 2.16 1.40 -9.92
C GLU A 18 3.51 0.67 -9.83
N HIS A 19 4.59 1.42 -9.63
CA HIS A 19 5.93 0.86 -9.48
C HIS A 19 6.13 0.03 -8.19
N LEU A 20 5.20 0.12 -7.24
CA LEU A 20 5.20 -0.63 -5.99
C LEU A 20 4.40 -1.93 -6.07
N LEU A 21 3.69 -2.18 -7.18
CA LEU A 21 2.91 -3.41 -7.35
C LEU A 21 3.78 -4.65 -7.13
N ASP A 22 3.24 -5.61 -6.40
CA ASP A 22 3.86 -6.87 -5.97
C ASP A 22 5.10 -6.73 -5.06
N ARG A 23 5.58 -5.50 -4.80
CA ARG A 23 6.69 -5.25 -3.88
C ARG A 23 6.32 -5.67 -2.46
N ARG A 24 7.36 -6.09 -1.73
CA ARG A 24 7.24 -6.58 -0.35
C ARG A 24 7.52 -5.47 0.63
N PHE A 25 6.71 -5.43 1.68
CA PHE A 25 6.85 -4.50 2.78
C PHE A 25 6.90 -5.28 4.08
N ARG A 26 7.63 -4.77 5.06
CA ARG A 26 7.67 -5.31 6.42
C ARG A 26 7.10 -4.29 7.38
N ASP A 27 6.20 -4.72 8.25
CA ASP A 27 5.67 -3.85 9.30
C ASP A 27 6.61 -3.80 10.52
N ASN A 28 6.23 -3.02 11.54
CA ASN A 28 6.98 -2.90 12.79
C ASN A 28 6.99 -4.16 13.67
N LYS A 29 6.17 -5.17 13.35
CA LYS A 29 6.13 -6.47 14.03
C LYS A 29 6.97 -7.52 13.29
N GLY A 30 7.55 -7.16 12.15
CA GLY A 30 8.32 -8.06 11.31
C GLY A 30 7.48 -8.91 10.36
N GLU A 31 6.18 -8.65 10.26
CA GLU A 31 5.28 -9.36 9.36
C GLU A 31 5.41 -8.82 7.93
N GLU A 32 5.35 -9.72 6.95
CA GLU A 32 5.56 -9.39 5.55
C GLU A 32 4.24 -9.24 4.80
N TYR A 33 4.16 -8.18 4.02
CA TYR A 33 3.01 -7.82 3.21
C TYR A 33 3.43 -7.57 1.77
N SER A 34 2.51 -7.83 0.82
CA SER A 34 2.68 -7.45 -0.58
C SER A 34 1.61 -6.42 -0.96
N PHE A 35 2.04 -5.32 -1.57
CA PHE A 35 1.12 -4.33 -2.13
C PHE A 35 0.54 -4.85 -3.44
N PHE A 36 -0.79 -4.84 -3.58
CA PHE A 36 -1.46 -5.36 -4.78
C PHE A 36 -2.25 -4.31 -5.57
N GLY A 37 -2.24 -3.07 -5.11
CA GLY A 37 -2.86 -1.95 -5.81
C GLY A 37 -3.83 -1.16 -4.96
N ILE A 38 -4.58 -0.29 -5.64
CA ILE A 38 -5.54 0.61 -5.01
C ILE A 38 -6.92 -0.04 -4.96
N VAL A 39 -7.52 -0.05 -3.78
CA VAL A 39 -8.88 -0.54 -3.55
C VAL A 39 -9.82 0.65 -3.43
N HIS A 40 -10.87 0.67 -4.25
CA HIS A 40 -11.91 1.67 -4.21
C HIS A 40 -12.98 1.27 -3.17
N GLY A 41 -13.04 1.97 -2.03
CA GLY A 41 -14.12 1.82 -1.05
C GLY A 41 -15.33 2.70 -1.38
N SER A 42 -16.35 2.71 -0.52
CA SER A 42 -17.53 3.58 -0.70
C SER A 42 -17.17 5.07 -0.66
N ASP A 43 -16.24 5.43 0.22
CA ASP A 43 -15.97 6.82 0.58
C ASP A 43 -14.53 7.28 0.29
N ASP A 44 -13.59 6.35 0.04
CA ASP A 44 -12.17 6.66 -0.18
C ASP A 44 -11.43 5.55 -0.94
N TYR A 45 -10.16 5.83 -1.27
CA TYR A 45 -9.19 4.89 -1.83
C TYR A 45 -8.24 4.37 -0.76
N TYR A 46 -7.85 3.10 -0.90
CA TYR A 46 -6.96 2.43 0.04
C TYR A 46 -5.82 1.72 -0.67
N TYR A 47 -4.65 1.68 -0.04
CA TYR A 47 -3.61 0.73 -0.42
C TYR A 47 -4.03 -0.67 0.03
N GLY A 48 -4.19 -1.57 -0.94
CA GLY A 48 -4.44 -2.98 -0.71
C GLY A 48 -3.15 -3.72 -0.41
N MET A 49 -3.08 -4.32 0.78
CA MET A 49 -1.93 -5.12 1.23
C MET A 49 -2.39 -6.54 1.56
N TRP A 50 -1.67 -7.56 1.09
CA TRP A 50 -1.87 -8.94 1.55
C TRP A 50 -0.76 -9.34 2.50
N ARG A 51 -1.11 -9.83 3.69
CA ARG A 51 -0.14 -10.51 4.55
C ARG A 51 0.30 -11.81 3.87
N ARG A 52 1.60 -12.01 3.69
CA ARG A 52 2.13 -13.16 2.94
C ARG A 52 1.89 -14.49 3.66
N LYS A 53 1.91 -14.47 4.99
CA LYS A 53 1.78 -15.66 5.85
C LYS A 53 0.47 -16.42 5.63
N ASP A 54 -0.64 -15.69 5.49
CA ASP A 54 -1.98 -16.28 5.48
C ASP A 54 -2.98 -15.56 4.56
N ARG A 55 -2.49 -14.65 3.72
CA ARG A 55 -3.30 -13.91 2.73
C ARG A 55 -4.39 -13.02 3.34
N GLU A 56 -4.26 -12.65 4.62
CA GLU A 56 -5.16 -11.66 5.22
C GLU A 56 -5.04 -10.31 4.50
N LEU A 57 -6.18 -9.69 4.20
CA LEU A 57 -6.26 -8.38 3.56
C LEU A 57 -6.13 -7.28 4.61
N THR A 58 -5.27 -6.31 4.35
CA THR A 58 -5.18 -5.05 5.10
C THR A 58 -5.37 -3.88 4.14
N LEU A 59 -6.18 -2.90 4.57
CA LEU A 59 -6.45 -1.67 3.81
C LEU A 59 -5.84 -0.49 4.58
N LEU A 60 -4.94 0.23 3.92
CA LEU A 60 -4.33 1.44 4.48
C LEU A 60 -4.90 2.67 3.76
N SER A 61 -5.16 3.75 4.49
CA SER A 61 -5.62 4.98 3.85
C SER A 61 -4.56 5.52 2.88
N CYS A 62 -4.99 5.99 1.71
CA CYS A 62 -4.15 6.73 0.77
C CYS A 62 -3.81 8.17 1.22
N VAL A 63 -4.26 8.57 2.42
CA VAL A 63 -3.82 9.81 3.06
C VAL A 63 -2.45 9.55 3.70
N GLY A 64 -1.40 9.96 3.00
CA GLY A 64 -0.01 9.66 3.34
C GLY A 64 0.53 8.46 2.56
N SER A 65 1.77 8.08 2.83
CA SER A 65 2.49 7.02 2.13
C SER A 65 2.48 5.71 2.92
N ILE A 66 2.78 4.59 2.26
CA ILE A 66 2.80 3.25 2.89
C ILE A 66 3.80 3.19 4.06
N ASP A 67 4.96 3.84 3.93
CA ASP A 67 5.96 4.00 5.01
C ASP A 67 5.46 4.87 6.16
N GLY A 68 4.61 5.87 5.90
CA GLY A 68 3.92 6.65 6.93
C GLY A 68 3.00 5.81 7.82
N HIS A 69 2.54 4.66 7.32
CA HIS A 69 1.79 3.66 8.10
C HIS A 69 2.70 2.65 8.84
N GLY A 70 4.02 2.81 8.77
CA GLY A 70 5.00 1.94 9.44
C GLY A 70 5.44 0.72 8.62
N TYR A 71 5.16 0.70 7.31
CA TYR A 71 5.55 -0.37 6.40
C TYR A 71 6.80 0.00 5.61
N VAL A 72 7.86 -0.78 5.78
CA VAL A 72 9.15 -0.51 5.13
C VAL A 72 9.31 -1.42 3.91
N LEU A 73 9.53 -0.80 2.74
CA LEU A 73 9.83 -1.51 1.50
C LEU A 73 11.07 -2.41 1.70
N GLN A 74 10.95 -3.69 1.35
CA GLN A 74 12.07 -4.61 1.32
C GLN A 74 12.71 -4.54 -0.08
N GLU A 75 14.02 -4.32 -0.14
CA GLU A 75 14.75 -4.44 -1.40
C GLU A 75 14.64 -5.88 -1.90
N GLU A 76 14.32 -6.05 -3.18
CA GLU A 76 14.45 -7.35 -3.82
C GLU A 76 15.94 -7.62 -3.96
N ASN A 77 16.47 -8.52 -3.13
CA ASN A 77 17.69 -9.20 -3.51
C ASN A 77 17.34 -10.05 -4.73
N ASP A 78 17.71 -9.57 -5.92
CA ASP A 78 17.72 -10.36 -7.14
C ASP A 78 18.65 -11.56 -6.90
N GLU A 79 18.08 -12.67 -6.43
CA GLU A 79 18.69 -13.98 -6.56
C GLU A 79 18.72 -14.30 -8.06
N GLN A 80 19.79 -13.84 -8.72
CA GLN A 80 20.26 -14.38 -9.98
C GLN A 80 20.40 -15.90 -9.80
N THR A 81 19.50 -16.66 -10.41
CA THR A 81 19.69 -18.10 -10.67
C THR A 81 19.37 -18.37 -12.13
#